data_AF-A0AAW2F3T5-F1
#
_entry.id   AF-A0AAW2F3T5-F1
#
_cell.length_a   1.000
_cell.length_b   1.000
_cell.length_c   1.000
_cell.angle_alpha   90.00
_cell.angle_beta   90.00
_cell.angle_gamma   90.00
#
_symmetry.space_group_name_H-M   'P 1'
#
loop_
_entity.id
_entity.type
_entity.pdbx_description
1 polymer ?
#
loop_
_entity_poly.entity_id
_entity_poly.type
_entity_poly.pdbx_seq_one_letter_code
_entity_poly.pdbx_strand_id
1 'polypeptide(L)'
;MSYFGQQPKQQMCVNFKKGCCNNPICKFVHNYRYCFKYQNTKCTIAKCRYLHVTSVAQARYETTGVVTDQLRYEIGRTLQNTNICGDYKNGQCSRENCQRRHIGHQDVLDCVVCCETIVRDTFGAANCGHIFCNTCALKCKGPFQNNDVLTVVCPVCRCVDDYEQLL
;
A
#
# COMPACT_ATOMS: atom_id res chain seq x y z
N MET A 1 -3.10 -31.83 -30.62
CA MET A 1 -2.03 -30.85 -30.95
C MET A 1 -2.31 -29.58 -30.16
N SER A 2 -1.58 -29.37 -29.06
CA SER A 2 -1.83 -28.28 -28.12
C SER A 2 -1.02 -27.06 -28.55
N TYR A 3 -1.68 -26.03 -29.07
CA TYR A 3 -1.06 -24.74 -29.40
C TYR A 3 -0.75 -23.98 -28.09
N PHE A 4 0.43 -24.20 -27.52
CA PHE A 4 0.97 -23.29 -26.51
C PHE A 4 1.49 -22.03 -27.23
N GLY A 5 0.58 -21.07 -27.44
CA GLY A 5 0.97 -19.73 -27.90
C GLY A 5 1.91 -19.10 -26.87
N GLN A 6 3.13 -18.78 -27.30
CA GLN A 6 4.08 -18.03 -26.48
C GLN A 6 3.47 -16.66 -26.18
N GLN A 7 3.14 -16.42 -24.90
CA GLN A 7 2.72 -15.09 -24.48
C GLN A 7 3.90 -14.11 -24.61
N PRO A 8 3.66 -12.87 -25.09
CA PRO A 8 4.72 -11.87 -25.21
C PRO A 8 5.34 -11.62 -23.83
N LYS A 9 6.68 -11.69 -23.75
CA LYS A 9 7.41 -11.38 -22.51
C LYS A 9 7.09 -9.95 -22.08
N GLN A 10 6.52 -9.82 -20.89
CA GLN A 10 6.26 -8.53 -20.25
C GLN A 10 7.56 -7.72 -20.13
N GLN A 11 7.49 -6.42 -20.45
CA GLN A 11 8.64 -5.53 -20.35
C GLN A 11 8.85 -5.04 -18.92
N MET A 12 10.11 -4.93 -18.51
CA MET A 12 10.50 -4.42 -17.19
C MET A 12 10.36 -2.89 -17.13
N CYS A 13 9.89 -2.35 -16.01
CA CYS A 13 9.77 -0.91 -15.82
C CYS A 13 11.15 -0.25 -15.62
N VAL A 14 11.57 0.53 -16.60
CA VAL A 14 12.83 1.29 -16.55
C VAL A 14 12.82 2.31 -15.40
N ASN A 15 11.68 2.96 -15.16
CA ASN A 15 11.54 3.95 -14.08
C ASN A 15 11.63 3.31 -12.69
N PHE A 16 11.10 2.09 -12.53
CA PHE A 16 11.24 1.34 -11.29
C PHE A 16 12.68 0.94 -11.03
N LYS A 17 13.40 0.49 -12.06
CA LYS A 17 14.85 0.19 -11.95
C LYS A 17 15.67 1.40 -11.50
N LYS A 18 15.23 2.61 -11.85
CA LYS A 18 15.82 3.89 -11.42
C LYS A 18 15.31 4.38 -10.05
N GLY A 19 14.35 3.69 -9.43
CA GLY A 19 13.76 4.07 -8.15
C GLY A 19 12.71 5.19 -8.23
N CYS A 20 12.19 5.50 -9.42
CA CYS A 20 11.28 6.63 -9.64
C CYS A 20 9.83 6.20 -9.94
N CYS A 21 9.54 4.90 -10.05
CA CYS A 21 8.18 4.42 -10.29
C CYS A 21 7.53 3.99 -8.96
N ASN A 22 6.55 4.76 -8.53
CA ASN A 22 5.74 4.44 -7.33
C ASN A 22 4.35 3.92 -7.68
N ASN A 23 4.03 3.76 -8.97
CA ASN A 23 2.71 3.27 -9.40
C ASN A 23 2.56 1.77 -9.08
N PRO A 24 1.64 1.37 -8.18
CA PRO A 24 1.45 -0.04 -7.81
C PRO A 24 0.79 -0.86 -8.92
N ILE A 25 0.12 -0.21 -9.87
CA ILE A 25 -0.56 -0.81 -11.02
C ILE A 25 0.19 -0.43 -12.31
N CYS A 26 1.51 -0.41 -12.23
CA CYS A 26 2.34 -0.09 -13.38
C CYS A 26 2.09 -1.07 -14.53
N LYS A 27 1.98 -0.54 -15.75
CA LYS A 27 1.82 -1.36 -16.98
C LYS A 27 3.04 -2.23 -17.31
N PHE A 28 4.16 -2.02 -16.61
CA PHE A 28 5.42 -2.73 -16.79
C PHE A 28 5.76 -3.50 -15.52
N VAL A 29 6.48 -4.62 -15.65
CA VAL A 29 6.84 -5.48 -14.50
C VAL A 29 7.91 -4.81 -13.65
N HIS A 30 7.71 -4.84 -12.34
CA HIS A 30 8.65 -4.36 -11.34
C HIS A 30 9.39 -5.54 -10.70
N ASN A 31 10.71 -5.41 -10.53
CA ASN A 31 11.49 -6.42 -9.79
C ASN A 31 11.47 -6.11 -8.30
N TYR A 32 10.36 -6.45 -7.64
CA TYR A 32 10.20 -6.20 -6.20
C TYR A 32 11.10 -7.09 -5.34
N ARG A 33 11.34 -6.66 -4.10
CA ARG A 33 12.04 -7.48 -3.10
C ARG A 33 11.04 -8.21 -2.22
N TYR A 34 11.02 -9.54 -2.33
CA TYR A 34 10.12 -10.41 -1.59
C TYR A 34 10.73 -10.90 -0.28
N CYS A 35 9.89 -11.12 0.72
CA CYS A 35 10.34 -11.61 2.03
C CYS A 35 10.61 -13.11 1.96
N PHE A 36 11.88 -13.51 1.95
CA PHE A 36 12.29 -14.91 1.94
C PHE A 36 11.67 -15.72 3.10
N LYS A 37 11.62 -15.14 4.31
CA LYS A 37 11.02 -15.82 5.48
C LYS A 37 9.52 -16.09 5.28
N TYR A 38 8.79 -15.16 4.66
CA TYR A 38 7.36 -15.34 4.38
C TYR A 38 7.11 -16.39 3.30
N GLN A 39 8.02 -16.52 2.32
CA GLN A 39 7.86 -17.50 1.24
C GLN A 39 8.11 -18.93 1.68
N ASN A 40 8.94 -19.14 2.71
CA ASN A 40 9.27 -20.47 3.21
C ASN A 40 8.48 -20.85 4.46
N THR A 41 8.18 -19.89 5.35
CA THR A 41 7.49 -20.13 6.63
C THR A 41 6.63 -18.91 7.02
N LYS A 42 6.61 -18.52 8.30
CA LYS A 42 5.89 -17.34 8.81
C LYS A 42 6.90 -16.23 9.13
N CYS A 43 6.71 -15.06 8.52
CA CYS A 43 7.49 -13.88 8.88
C CYS A 43 6.93 -13.26 10.18
N THR A 44 7.77 -13.17 11.22
CA THR A 44 7.43 -12.60 12.54
C THR A 44 7.74 -11.10 12.66
N ILE A 45 8.34 -10.51 11.62
CA ILE A 45 8.72 -9.09 11.64
C ILE A 45 7.47 -8.24 11.37
N ALA A 46 7.00 -7.52 12.39
CA ALA A 46 5.79 -6.69 12.31
C ALA A 46 5.89 -5.65 11.17
N LYS A 47 7.02 -4.94 11.07
CA LYS A 47 7.28 -3.91 10.03
C LYS A 47 8.28 -4.41 8.98
N CYS A 48 8.01 -5.58 8.39
CA CYS A 48 8.92 -6.17 7.39
C CYS A 48 9.06 -5.28 6.15
N ARG A 49 10.28 -4.89 5.77
CA ARG A 49 10.52 -4.02 4.60
C ARG A 49 10.31 -4.70 3.23
N TYR A 50 10.03 -5.99 3.20
CA TYR A 50 9.91 -6.79 1.98
C TYR A 50 8.47 -7.25 1.77
N LEU A 51 8.07 -7.51 0.52
CA LEU A 51 6.72 -7.95 0.18
C LEU A 51 6.41 -9.34 0.74
N HIS A 52 5.28 -9.50 1.41
CA HIS A 52 4.77 -10.79 1.88
C HIS A 52 3.81 -11.39 0.84
N VAL A 53 4.41 -11.99 -0.18
CA VAL A 53 3.71 -12.65 -1.28
C VAL A 53 4.26 -14.08 -1.40
N THR A 54 3.39 -15.05 -1.67
CA THR A 54 3.80 -16.45 -1.84
C THR A 54 4.69 -16.61 -3.07
N SER A 55 5.54 -17.64 -3.11
CA SER A 55 6.40 -17.93 -4.26
C SER A 55 5.60 -18.12 -5.56
N VAL A 56 4.43 -18.77 -5.46
CA VAL A 56 3.50 -18.95 -6.58
C VAL A 56 2.96 -17.62 -7.10
N ALA A 57 2.56 -16.72 -6.20
CA ALA A 57 2.05 -15.41 -6.60
C ALA A 57 3.15 -14.50 -7.17
N GLN A 58 4.39 -14.58 -6.64
CA GLN A 58 5.55 -13.93 -7.25
C GLN A 58 5.76 -14.43 -8.69
N ALA A 59 5.87 -15.75 -8.89
CA ALA A 59 6.12 -16.32 -10.21
C ALA A 59 5.02 -15.95 -11.21
N ARG A 60 3.75 -15.95 -10.77
CA ARG A 60 2.62 -15.49 -11.59
C ARG A 60 2.77 -14.03 -11.99
N TYR A 61 3.12 -13.14 -11.06
CA TYR A 61 3.30 -11.73 -11.37
C TYR A 61 4.48 -11.49 -12.32
N GLU A 62 5.63 -12.11 -12.06
CA GLU A 62 6.82 -11.96 -12.91
C GLU A 62 6.60 -12.49 -14.33
N THR A 63 5.75 -13.50 -14.48
CA THR A 63 5.40 -14.07 -15.79
C THR A 63 4.33 -13.24 -16.52
N THR A 64 3.27 -12.85 -15.81
CA THR A 64 2.06 -12.27 -16.43
C THR A 64 1.99 -10.75 -16.36
N GLY A 65 2.76 -10.12 -15.48
CA GLY A 65 2.64 -8.70 -15.13
C GLY A 65 1.35 -8.31 -14.43
N VAL A 66 0.45 -9.26 -14.16
CA VAL A 66 -0.85 -8.97 -13.55
C VAL A 66 -0.70 -8.83 -12.03
N VAL A 67 -0.97 -7.64 -11.53
CA VAL A 67 -0.93 -7.33 -10.09
C VAL A 67 -2.20 -7.87 -9.43
N THR A 68 -2.04 -8.82 -8.50
CA THR A 68 -3.13 -9.30 -7.65
C THR A 68 -3.44 -8.30 -6.55
N ASP A 69 -4.63 -8.39 -5.95
CA ASP A 69 -4.99 -7.53 -4.81
C ASP A 69 -3.99 -7.68 -3.66
N GLN A 70 -3.61 -8.91 -3.28
CA GLN A 70 -2.59 -9.15 -2.24
C GLN A 70 -1.26 -8.46 -2.55
N LEU A 71 -0.77 -8.59 -3.79
CA LEU A 71 0.46 -7.94 -4.20
C LEU A 71 0.31 -6.41 -4.16
N ARG A 72 -0.83 -5.87 -4.59
CA ARG A 72 -1.14 -4.44 -4.51
C ARG A 72 -1.10 -3.93 -3.07
N TYR A 73 -1.72 -4.65 -2.13
CA TYR A 73 -1.67 -4.32 -0.70
C TYR A 73 -0.23 -4.29 -0.16
N GLU A 74 0.58 -5.30 -0.50
CA GLU A 74 1.98 -5.38 -0.06
C GLU A 74 2.87 -4.31 -0.70
N ILE A 75 2.61 -3.98 -1.97
CA ILE A 75 3.29 -2.88 -2.66
C ILE A 75 2.94 -1.56 -1.99
N GLY A 76 1.65 -1.27 -1.80
CA GLY A 76 1.20 -0.10 -1.06
C GLY A 76 1.88 -0.03 0.30
N ARG A 77 1.87 -1.12 1.05
CA ARG A 77 2.53 -1.22 2.35
C ARG A 77 4.02 -0.83 2.35
N THR A 78 4.77 -1.27 1.35
CA THR A 78 6.23 -1.10 1.31
C THR A 78 6.69 0.13 0.54
N LEU A 79 5.87 0.64 -0.38
CA LEU A 79 6.15 1.84 -1.17
C LEU A 79 5.50 3.10 -0.61
N GLN A 80 4.55 2.99 0.32
CA GLN A 80 3.92 4.15 0.95
C GLN A 80 4.88 4.93 1.84
N ASN A 81 5.16 6.16 1.40
CA ASN A 81 5.00 7.43 2.11
C ASN A 81 4.87 7.38 3.65
N THR A 82 5.83 6.77 4.35
CA THR A 82 6.08 6.99 5.78
C THR A 82 6.42 8.44 6.13
N ASN A 83 6.48 9.31 5.11
CA ASN A 83 6.87 10.68 5.25
C ASN A 83 5.68 11.63 5.40
N ILE A 84 4.44 11.22 5.70
CA ILE A 84 3.38 12.24 5.99
C ILE A 84 3.55 12.77 7.41
N CYS A 85 3.53 14.08 7.58
CA CYS A 85 3.69 14.71 8.89
C CYS A 85 2.37 14.67 9.66
N GLY A 86 2.29 13.81 10.68
CA GLY A 86 1.13 13.74 11.58
C GLY A 86 0.84 15.06 12.29
N ASP A 87 1.87 15.78 12.72
CA ASP A 87 1.71 17.08 13.39
C ASP A 87 1.12 18.11 12.42
N TYR A 88 1.52 18.10 11.14
CA TYR A 88 1.04 19.08 10.15
C TYR A 88 -0.40 18.77 9.75
N LYS A 89 -0.73 17.49 9.62
CA LYS A 89 -2.10 17.02 9.40
C LYS A 89 -3.06 17.57 10.47
N ASN A 90 -2.61 17.72 11.70
CA ASN A 90 -3.40 18.27 12.81
C ASN A 90 -3.27 19.80 12.95
N GLY A 91 -2.61 20.49 12.02
CA GLY A 91 -2.35 21.93 12.09
C GLY A 91 -1.33 22.36 13.14
N GLN A 92 -0.56 21.42 13.70
CA GLN A 92 0.31 21.60 14.85
C GLN A 92 1.81 21.51 14.53
N CYS A 93 2.20 21.27 13.27
CA CYS A 93 3.62 21.22 12.92
C CYS A 93 4.23 22.63 12.85
N SER A 94 5.10 22.93 13.82
CA SER A 94 5.92 24.15 13.86
C SER A 94 7.35 23.95 13.35
N ARG A 95 7.69 22.76 12.84
CA ARG A 95 9.04 22.45 12.35
C ARG A 95 9.29 23.16 11.01
N GLU A 96 10.21 24.11 10.98
CA GLU A 96 10.56 24.87 9.76
C GLU A 96 11.07 23.97 8.62
N ASN A 97 11.83 22.91 8.95
CA ASN A 97 12.38 21.94 7.99
C ASN A 97 11.88 20.53 8.27
N CYS A 98 10.55 20.35 8.32
CA CYS A 98 9.97 19.03 8.57
C CYS A 98 10.38 18.03 7.49
N GLN A 99 11.08 16.97 7.89
CA GLN A 99 11.50 15.86 7.01
C GLN A 99 10.31 15.01 6.51
N ARG A 100 9.11 15.31 7.02
CA ARG A 100 7.87 14.67 6.63
C ARG A 100 7.07 15.64 5.76
N ARG A 101 6.60 15.17 4.61
CA ARG A 101 5.61 15.76 3.72
C ARG A 101 4.43 16.36 4.48
N HIS A 102 4.27 17.66 4.31
CA HIS A 102 3.11 18.44 4.72
C HIS A 102 2.07 18.33 3.61
N ILE A 103 0.89 17.82 3.94
CA ILE A 103 -0.20 17.63 2.97
C ILE A 103 -1.24 18.70 3.25
N GLY A 104 -1.32 19.67 2.36
CA GLY A 104 -2.22 20.81 2.44
C GLY A 104 -3.64 20.48 1.99
N HIS A 105 -4.53 21.44 2.17
CA HIS A 105 -5.96 21.23 1.90
C HIS A 105 -6.29 20.99 0.41
N GLN A 106 -5.39 21.28 -0.52
CA GLN A 106 -5.61 21.14 -1.97
C GLN A 106 -4.86 19.95 -2.57
N ASP A 107 -4.10 19.20 -1.76
CA ASP A 107 -3.30 18.10 -2.27
C ASP A 107 -4.16 16.90 -2.64
N VAL A 108 -3.94 16.39 -3.85
CA VAL A 108 -4.55 15.16 -4.35
C VAL A 108 -3.78 13.98 -3.74
N LEU A 109 -4.49 13.11 -3.01
CA LEU A 109 -3.94 11.89 -2.44
C LEU A 109 -4.43 10.69 -3.22
N ASP A 110 -3.57 9.69 -3.41
CA ASP A 110 -3.97 8.41 -3.96
C ASP A 110 -4.05 7.37 -2.85
N CYS A 111 -5.13 6.59 -2.86
CA CYS A 111 -5.31 5.49 -1.93
C CYS A 111 -4.22 4.46 -2.14
N VAL A 112 -3.57 4.09 -1.04
CA VAL A 112 -2.47 3.13 -1.03
C VAL A 112 -2.86 1.73 -1.48
N VAL A 113 -4.15 1.43 -1.32
CA VAL A 113 -4.74 0.13 -1.59
C VAL A 113 -5.26 0.08 -3.01
N CYS A 114 -6.22 0.95 -3.37
CA CYS A 114 -6.84 0.90 -4.69
C CYS A 114 -6.13 1.74 -5.75
N CYS A 115 -5.20 2.61 -5.35
CA CYS A 115 -4.51 3.58 -6.22
C CYS A 115 -5.45 4.60 -6.87
N GLU A 116 -6.69 4.68 -6.41
CA GLU A 116 -7.65 5.69 -6.84
C GLU A 116 -7.40 6.97 -6.06
N THR A 117 -7.63 8.10 -6.71
CA THR A 117 -7.62 9.39 -6.06
C THR A 117 -8.66 9.42 -4.95
N ILE A 118 -8.18 9.73 -3.76
CA ILE A 118 -8.97 9.96 -2.57
C ILE A 118 -9.66 11.32 -2.69
N VAL A 119 -10.98 11.31 -2.70
CA VAL A 119 -11.80 12.52 -2.50
C VAL A 119 -11.96 12.73 -0.98
N ARG A 120 -11.92 13.98 -0.52
CA ARG A 120 -11.87 14.31 0.92
C ARG A 120 -12.93 13.61 1.76
N ASP A 121 -14.14 13.58 1.23
CA ASP A 121 -15.31 13.01 1.90
C ASP A 121 -15.26 11.47 2.01
N THR A 122 -14.19 10.85 1.50
CA THR A 122 -14.04 9.39 1.38
C THR A 122 -12.76 8.84 1.99
N PHE A 123 -12.05 9.61 2.83
CA PHE A 123 -10.88 9.07 3.55
C PHE A 123 -10.86 9.32 5.04
N GLY A 124 -10.19 8.37 5.69
CA GLY A 124 -9.78 8.43 7.07
C GLY A 124 -8.32 8.04 7.23
N ALA A 125 -7.87 8.08 8.47
CA ALA A 125 -6.62 7.49 8.88
C ALA A 125 -6.86 6.52 10.03
N ALA A 126 -6.13 5.42 10.02
CA ALA A 126 -5.92 4.69 11.26
C ALA A 126 -5.05 5.53 12.21
N ASN A 127 -5.16 5.32 13.53
CA ASN A 127 -4.33 6.02 14.54
C ASN A 127 -2.82 5.93 14.28
N CYS A 128 -2.38 4.94 13.51
CA CYS A 128 -1.02 4.83 13.03
C CYS A 128 -0.60 5.89 11.99
N GLY A 129 -1.50 6.80 11.60
CA GLY A 129 -1.25 7.91 10.67
C GLY A 129 -1.26 7.55 9.18
N HIS A 130 -1.58 6.30 8.82
CA HIS A 130 -1.64 5.88 7.42
C HIS A 130 -3.02 6.17 6.83
N ILE A 131 -3.04 6.84 5.68
CA ILE A 131 -4.25 7.31 4.99
C ILE A 131 -4.58 6.36 3.83
N PHE A 132 -5.83 5.92 3.72
CA PHE A 132 -6.37 5.16 2.58
C PHE A 132 -7.88 5.44 2.47
N CYS A 133 -8.52 5.14 1.34
CA CYS A 133 -9.96 5.44 1.16
C CYS A 133 -10.86 4.54 2.02
N ASN A 134 -12.08 5.01 2.31
CA ASN A 134 -13.09 4.34 3.11
C ASN A 134 -13.48 2.97 2.54
N THR A 135 -13.60 2.87 1.21
CA THR A 135 -13.90 1.59 0.54
C THR A 135 -12.82 0.53 0.83
N CYS A 136 -11.56 0.95 0.87
CA CYS A 136 -10.45 0.07 1.21
C CYS A 136 -10.38 -0.21 2.72
N ALA A 137 -10.74 0.76 3.56
CA ALA A 137 -10.86 0.56 5.00
C ALA A 137 -11.88 -0.53 5.35
N LEU A 138 -13.04 -0.54 4.68
CA LEU A 138 -14.07 -1.57 4.85
C LEU A 138 -13.61 -2.97 4.43
N LYS A 139 -12.65 -3.08 3.50
CA LYS A 139 -12.03 -4.37 3.12
C LYS A 139 -10.98 -4.83 4.14
N CYS A 140 -10.47 -3.91 4.94
CA CYS A 140 -9.45 -4.15 5.96
C CYS A 140 -10.03 -4.23 7.38
N LYS A 141 -11.32 -4.56 7.54
CA LYS A 141 -11.99 -4.63 8.85
C LYS A 141 -11.22 -5.47 9.86
N GLY A 142 -11.04 -4.91 11.05
CA GLY A 142 -10.44 -5.58 12.19
C GLY A 142 -11.36 -6.64 12.80
N PRO A 143 -10.84 -7.46 13.72
CA PRO A 143 -11.60 -8.52 14.38
C PRO A 143 -12.63 -8.00 15.40
N PHE A 144 -12.58 -6.73 15.79
CA PHE A 144 -13.44 -6.14 16.81
C PHE A 144 -14.42 -5.12 16.21
N GLN A 145 -15.70 -5.22 16.58
CA GLN A 145 -16.70 -4.20 16.28
C GLN A 145 -17.15 -3.57 17.59
N ASN A 146 -16.85 -2.29 17.77
CA ASN A 146 -17.59 -1.44 18.70
C ASN A 146 -18.62 -0.68 17.87
N ASN A 147 -19.84 -0.53 18.40
CA ASN A 147 -21.02 -0.15 17.62
C ASN A 147 -20.91 1.18 16.84
N ASP A 148 -19.94 2.05 17.16
CA ASP A 148 -19.75 3.34 16.49
C ASP A 148 -18.33 3.56 15.92
N VAL A 149 -17.40 2.61 16.05
CA VAL A 149 -15.99 2.79 15.64
C VAL A 149 -15.54 1.67 14.72
N LEU A 150 -15.16 2.02 13.49
CA LEU A 150 -14.60 1.09 12.51
C LEU A 150 -13.15 0.77 12.90
N THR A 151 -12.90 -0.42 13.45
CA THR A 151 -11.52 -0.91 13.60
C THR A 151 -11.03 -1.49 12.28
N VAL A 152 -9.78 -1.21 11.93
CA VAL A 152 -9.14 -1.76 10.71
C VAL A 152 -7.77 -2.35 11.03
N VAL A 153 -7.43 -3.43 10.34
CA VAL A 153 -6.05 -3.87 10.21
C VAL A 153 -5.41 -2.99 9.14
N CYS A 154 -4.65 -1.98 9.56
CA CYS A 154 -4.03 -1.06 8.62
C CYS A 154 -3.17 -1.84 7.60
N PRO A 155 -3.41 -1.69 6.28
CA PRO A 155 -2.68 -2.44 5.27
C PRO A 155 -1.18 -2.09 5.23
N VAL A 156 -0.79 -0.94 5.82
CA VAL A 156 0.59 -0.45 5.85
C VAL A 156 1.37 -0.95 7.08
N CYS A 157 0.93 -0.64 8.30
CA CYS A 157 1.65 -1.09 9.52
C CYS A 157 1.22 -2.48 10.01
N ARG A 158 0.07 -2.99 9.56
CA ARG A 158 -0.64 -4.16 10.13
C ARG A 158 -1.04 -4.02 11.59
N CYS A 159 -1.01 -2.81 12.11
CA CYS A 159 -1.57 -2.48 13.40
C CYS A 159 -3.10 -2.47 13.30
N VAL A 160 -3.75 -2.96 14.35
CA VAL A 160 -5.20 -2.95 14.48
C VAL A 160 -5.52 -1.69 15.27
N ASP A 161 -6.18 -0.75 14.62
CA ASP A 161 -6.47 0.57 15.18
C ASP A 161 -7.83 1.05 14.70
N ASP A 162 -8.38 2.02 15.41
CA ASP A 162 -9.57 2.75 15.02
C ASP A 162 -9.27 3.56 13.75
N TYR A 163 -10.22 3.51 12.81
CA TYR A 163 -10.19 4.27 11.57
C TYR A 163 -11.16 5.44 11.67
N GLU A 164 -10.60 6.64 11.75
CA GLU A 164 -11.37 7.88 11.83
C GLU A 164 -11.42 8.55 10.48
N GLN A 165 -12.63 8.86 10.01
CA GLN A 165 -12.83 9.68 8.83
C GLN A 165 -12.34 11.11 9.14
N LEU A 166 -11.52 11.65 8.26
CA LEU A 166 -10.95 12.98 8.42
C LEU A 166 -11.86 13.96 7.69
N LEU A 167 -12.65 14.72 8.45
CA LEU A 167 -13.51 15.80 7.96
C LEU A 167 -12.67 17.02 7.54
#